data_AF-A0A7S2AX23-F1
#
_entry.id   AF-A0A7S2AX23-F1
#
_cell.length_a   1.000
_cell.length_b   1.000
_cell.length_c   1.000
_cell.angle_alpha   90.00
_cell.angle_beta   90.00
_cell.angle_gamma   90.00
#
_symmetry.space_group_name_H-M   'P 1'
#
loop_
_entity.id
_entity.type
_entity.pdbx_description
1 polymer ?
#
loop_
_entity_poly.entity_id
_entity_poly.type
_entity_poly.pdbx_seq_one_letter_code
_entity_poly.pdbx_strand_id
1 'polypeptide(L)'
;KDSEGVYMVYAGGHCHAPNCVSIELWNQDTGELYCRQLPMFGKGDITNDKFDDKGYATLPPCVWSDDASEDLPTRPRVPFDAKLYSVAIQNSTYGHTGQMASWQMRGALYY
;
A
#
# COMPACT_ATOMS: atom_id res chain seq x y z
N LYS A 1 7.55 13.15 -22.84
CA LYS A 1 6.50 12.97 -21.82
C LYS A 1 6.98 12.04 -20.72
N ASP A 2 7.77 11.02 -21.06
CA ASP A 2 8.36 10.12 -20.04
C ASP A 2 9.78 10.52 -19.60
N SER A 3 10.20 11.79 -19.67
CA SER A 3 11.55 12.19 -19.22
C SER A 3 11.58 12.49 -17.72
N GLU A 4 10.47 12.98 -17.15
CA GLU A 4 10.38 13.42 -15.75
C GLU A 4 9.31 12.64 -14.98
N GLY A 5 9.50 12.51 -13.65
CA GLY A 5 8.55 11.82 -12.78
C GLY A 5 9.14 11.40 -11.45
N VAL A 6 8.61 10.32 -10.87
CA VAL A 6 8.97 9.81 -9.56
C VAL A 6 9.36 8.34 -9.64
N TYR A 7 10.52 7.99 -9.08
CA TYR A 7 10.82 6.62 -8.65
C TYR A 7 10.18 6.38 -7.29
N MET A 8 9.15 5.54 -7.23
CA MET A 8 8.48 5.24 -5.96
C MET A 8 9.40 4.42 -5.05
N VAL A 9 9.46 4.79 -3.76
CA VAL A 9 10.22 4.05 -2.73
C VAL A 9 9.33 3.49 -1.64
N TYR A 10 8.13 4.05 -1.47
CA TYR A 10 7.19 3.67 -0.42
C TYR A 10 5.75 3.97 -0.84
N ALA A 11 4.85 3.02 -0.59
CA ALA A 11 3.41 3.25 -0.66
C ALA A 11 2.71 2.54 0.52
N GLY A 12 2.07 3.34 1.37
CA GLY A 12 1.25 2.86 2.47
C GLY A 12 -0.20 3.29 2.26
N GLY A 13 -1.06 2.33 1.97
CA GLY A 13 -2.50 2.53 1.89
C GLY A 13 -3.12 2.66 3.28
N HIS A 14 -4.19 3.43 3.34
CA HIS A 14 -4.98 3.64 4.54
C HIS A 14 -6.26 2.82 4.47
N CYS A 15 -6.50 2.01 5.50
CA CYS A 15 -7.67 1.13 5.58
C CYS A 15 -8.07 0.94 7.04
N HIS A 16 -9.35 0.68 7.31
CA HIS A 16 -9.85 0.53 8.67
C HIS A 16 -10.19 -0.93 9.02
N ALA A 17 -9.97 -1.32 10.27
CA ALA A 17 -10.46 -2.59 10.80
C ALA A 17 -11.96 -2.51 11.14
N PRO A 18 -12.68 -3.64 11.19
CA PRO A 18 -12.29 -4.98 10.72
C PRO A 18 -12.72 -5.22 9.26
N ASN A 19 -13.24 -4.21 8.57
CA ASN A 19 -13.84 -4.38 7.26
C ASN A 19 -12.80 -4.46 6.13
N CYS A 20 -11.58 -3.98 6.34
CA CYS A 20 -10.53 -4.06 5.33
C CYS A 20 -10.27 -5.49 4.88
N VAL A 21 -10.33 -5.74 3.56
CA VAL A 21 -9.92 -7.00 2.95
C VAL A 21 -8.62 -6.82 2.16
N SER A 22 -8.55 -5.76 1.35
CA SER A 22 -7.33 -5.39 0.62
C SER A 22 -7.38 -3.96 0.13
N ILE A 23 -6.19 -3.39 -0.14
CA ILE A 23 -6.04 -2.15 -0.90
C ILE A 23 -4.91 -2.30 -1.92
N GLU A 24 -5.17 -1.86 -3.15
CA GLU A 24 -4.28 -2.06 -4.29
C GLU A 24 -4.04 -0.75 -5.06
N LEU A 25 -2.81 -0.53 -5.51
CA LEU A 25 -2.37 0.59 -6.33
C LEU A 25 -1.91 0.07 -7.69
N TRP A 26 -2.54 0.56 -8.74
CA TRP A 26 -2.34 0.11 -10.11
C TRP A 26 -1.91 1.27 -11.00
N ASN A 27 -1.03 0.99 -11.96
CA ASN A 27 -0.80 1.85 -13.10
C ASN A 27 -1.79 1.48 -14.22
N GLN A 28 -2.66 2.42 -14.58
CA GLN A 28 -3.66 2.23 -15.62
C GLN A 28 -3.05 2.11 -17.02
N ASP A 29 -1.98 2.87 -17.28
CA ASP A 29 -1.38 2.96 -18.60
C ASP A 29 -0.60 1.69 -18.95
N THR A 30 0.00 1.02 -17.96
CA THR A 30 0.76 -0.23 -18.15
C THR A 30 -0.02 -1.49 -17.74
N GLY A 31 -1.07 -1.36 -16.93
CA GLY A 31 -1.77 -2.49 -16.32
C GLY A 31 -0.98 -3.16 -15.18
N GLU A 32 0.09 -2.54 -14.70
CA GLU A 32 0.95 -3.10 -13.66
C GLU A 32 0.37 -2.85 -12.26
N LEU A 33 0.39 -3.89 -11.43
CA LEU A 33 0.12 -3.79 -10.00
C LEU A 33 1.37 -3.33 -9.29
N TYR A 34 1.38 -2.11 -8.78
CA TYR A 34 2.50 -1.61 -7.99
C TYR A 34 2.46 -2.16 -6.58
N CYS A 35 1.34 -1.99 -5.88
CA CYS A 35 1.25 -2.36 -4.47
C CYS A 35 -0.06 -3.07 -4.16
N ARG A 36 0.00 -4.16 -3.41
CA ARG A 36 -1.15 -4.83 -2.81
C ARG A 36 -0.88 -5.05 -1.34
N GLN A 37 -1.69 -4.43 -0.49
CA GLN A 37 -1.60 -4.62 0.95
C GLN A 37 -2.77 -5.46 1.44
N LEU A 38 -2.43 -6.46 2.24
CA LEU A 38 -3.38 -7.28 2.97
C LEU A 38 -3.29 -6.91 4.46
N PRO A 39 -4.41 -6.57 5.11
CA PRO A 39 -4.39 -6.23 6.52
C PRO A 39 -4.04 -7.47 7.35
N MET A 40 -3.16 -7.27 8.33
CA MET A 40 -2.86 -8.25 9.36
C MET A 40 -3.56 -7.80 10.64
N PHE A 41 -4.34 -8.70 11.22
CA PHE A 41 -5.09 -8.41 12.44
C PHE A 41 -4.45 -9.09 13.63
N GLY A 42 -4.30 -8.35 14.73
CA GLY A 42 -3.79 -8.90 15.97
C GLY A 42 -4.74 -9.93 16.58
N LYS A 43 -4.19 -10.94 17.27
CA LYS A 43 -4.92 -12.08 17.84
C LYS A 43 -5.21 -11.91 19.32
N GLY A 44 -4.55 -10.99 20.00
CA GLY A 44 -4.73 -10.71 21.43
C GLY A 44 -3.70 -11.42 22.33
N ASP A 45 -2.60 -11.96 21.79
CA ASP A 45 -1.55 -12.60 22.56
C ASP A 45 -0.54 -11.58 23.12
N ILE A 46 -1.06 -10.67 23.94
CA ILE A 46 -0.27 -9.62 24.59
C ILE A 46 0.77 -10.16 25.58
N THR A 47 0.69 -11.45 25.93
CA THR A 47 1.64 -12.11 26.83
C THR A 47 2.97 -12.40 26.14
N ASN A 48 2.93 -12.78 24.85
CA ASN A 48 4.13 -13.08 24.06
C ASN A 48 4.52 -11.92 23.13
N ASP A 49 3.55 -11.12 22.69
CA ASP A 49 3.77 -9.91 21.90
C ASP A 49 2.86 -8.78 22.39
N LYS A 50 3.45 -7.83 23.13
CA LYS A 50 2.73 -6.67 23.68
C LYS A 50 2.07 -5.76 22.63
N PHE A 51 2.36 -5.95 21.33
CA PHE A 51 1.75 -5.22 20.22
C PHE A 51 0.66 -6.03 19.48
N ASP A 52 0.38 -7.27 19.90
CA ASP A 52 -0.65 -8.14 19.30
C ASP A 52 -2.06 -7.81 19.82
N ASP A 53 -2.46 -6.55 19.77
CA ASP A 53 -3.78 -6.11 20.21
C ASP A 53 -4.90 -6.73 19.35
N LYS A 54 -5.84 -7.41 20.00
CA LYS A 54 -6.90 -8.16 19.31
C LYS A 54 -7.71 -7.26 18.37
N GLY A 55 -7.69 -7.58 17.08
CA GLY A 55 -8.45 -6.86 16.05
C GLY A 55 -7.80 -5.54 15.58
N TYR A 56 -6.67 -5.14 16.15
CA TYR A 56 -5.89 -4.02 15.62
C TYR A 56 -5.33 -4.40 14.24
N ALA A 57 -5.44 -3.49 13.26
CA ALA A 57 -4.97 -3.74 11.90
C ALA A 57 -3.62 -3.09 11.65
N THR A 58 -2.70 -3.90 11.15
CA THR A 58 -1.45 -3.45 10.53
C THR A 58 -1.55 -3.67 9.04
N LEU A 59 -1.23 -2.63 8.26
CA LEU A 59 -1.10 -2.72 6.80
C LEU A 59 0.37 -2.53 6.43
N PRO A 60 1.13 -3.61 6.20
CA PRO A 60 2.52 -3.50 5.77
C PRO A 60 2.63 -2.68 4.47
N PRO A 61 3.45 -1.63 4.42
CA PRO A 61 3.64 -0.83 3.22
C PRO A 61 4.37 -1.64 2.13
N CYS A 62 4.16 -1.26 0.88
CA CYS A 62 5.08 -1.67 -0.18
C CYS A 62 6.30 -0.75 -0.17
N VAL A 63 7.47 -1.36 -0.23
CA VAL A 63 8.77 -0.69 -0.20
C VAL A 63 9.59 -1.21 -1.37
N TRP A 64 10.31 -0.32 -2.04
CA TRP A 64 11.11 -0.65 -3.21
C TRP A 64 12.50 -0.05 -3.12
N SER A 65 13.46 -0.73 -3.74
CA SER A 65 14.85 -0.28 -3.82
C SER A 65 15.49 -0.76 -5.12
N ASP A 66 16.47 0.00 -5.60
CA ASP A 66 17.33 -0.43 -6.71
C ASP A 66 18.67 -1.00 -6.18
N ASP A 67 18.88 -0.98 -4.86
CA ASP A 67 20.01 -1.66 -4.23
C ASP A 67 19.74 -3.16 -4.14
N ALA A 68 20.46 -3.94 -4.96
CA ALA A 68 20.32 -5.38 -5.01
C ALA A 68 20.68 -6.09 -3.68
N SER A 69 21.34 -5.42 -2.74
CA SER A 69 21.66 -5.97 -1.42
C SER A 69 20.47 -5.95 -0.43
N GLU A 70 19.42 -5.19 -0.72
CA GLU A 70 18.26 -5.02 0.18
C GLU A 70 17.15 -6.07 -0.02
N ASP A 71 17.26 -6.93 -1.05
CA ASP A 71 16.25 -7.96 -1.40
C ASP A 71 14.83 -7.38 -1.56
N LEU A 72 14.74 -6.16 -2.12
CA LEU A 72 13.48 -5.47 -2.39
C LEU A 72 13.18 -5.44 -3.89
N PRO A 73 11.89 -5.35 -4.29
CA PRO A 73 11.56 -5.16 -5.70
C PRO A 73 12.07 -3.80 -6.19
N THR A 74 12.42 -3.74 -7.48
CA THR A 74 12.90 -2.53 -8.14
C THR A 74 11.87 -1.40 -8.09
N ARG A 75 12.35 -0.16 -7.99
CA ARG A 75 11.47 1.02 -7.87
C ARG A 75 10.62 1.21 -9.13
N PRO A 76 9.28 1.26 -9.00
CA PRO A 76 8.42 1.61 -10.13
C PRO A 76 8.70 3.04 -10.58
N ARG A 77 8.83 3.21 -11.89
CA ARG A 77 8.96 4.52 -12.52
C ARG A 77 7.56 5.07 -12.83
N VAL A 78 7.21 6.20 -12.22
CA VAL A 78 5.91 6.84 -12.37
C VAL A 78 6.08 8.22 -13.02
N PRO A 79 5.86 8.32 -14.35
CA PRO A 79 5.78 9.62 -15.02
C PRO A 79 4.74 10.54 -14.38
N PHE A 80 4.95 11.86 -14.44
CA PHE A 80 4.01 12.81 -13.84
C PHE A 80 2.62 12.82 -14.48
N ASP A 81 2.50 12.37 -15.73
CA ASP A 81 1.23 12.21 -16.44
C ASP A 81 0.67 10.79 -16.39
N ALA A 82 1.32 9.88 -15.64
CA ALA A 82 0.82 8.52 -15.43
C ALA A 82 -0.52 8.53 -14.71
N LYS A 83 -1.43 7.65 -15.17
CA LYS A 83 -2.73 7.44 -14.55
C LYS A 83 -2.65 6.29 -13.57
N LEU A 84 -2.88 6.59 -12.31
CA LEU A 84 -2.98 5.59 -11.25
C LEU A 84 -4.44 5.43 -10.82
N TYR A 85 -4.82 4.21 -10.50
CA TYR A 85 -6.09 3.94 -9.82
C TYR A 85 -5.86 3.03 -8.62
N SER A 86 -6.85 3.01 -7.74
CA SER A 86 -6.83 2.16 -6.56
C SER A 86 -8.06 1.28 -6.48
N VAL A 87 -7.88 0.08 -5.97
CA VAL A 87 -8.97 -0.87 -5.67
C VAL A 87 -8.91 -1.16 -4.19
N ALA A 88 -9.94 -0.74 -3.45
CA ALA A 88 -10.10 -1.05 -2.03
C ALA A 88 -11.30 -1.98 -1.85
N ILE A 89 -11.05 -3.16 -1.29
CA ILE A 89 -12.08 -4.17 -1.04
C ILE A 89 -12.40 -4.18 0.45
N GLN A 90 -13.69 -4.09 0.75
CA GLN A 90 -14.22 -4.00 2.11
C GLN A 90 -15.30 -5.06 2.34
N ASN A 91 -15.31 -5.68 3.51
CA ASN A 91 -16.35 -6.60 3.94
C ASN A 91 -17.56 -5.84 4.50
N SER A 92 -18.66 -5.82 3.73
CA SER A 92 -19.88 -5.08 4.06
C SER A 92 -20.68 -5.65 5.24
N THR A 93 -20.30 -6.80 5.78
CA THR A 93 -20.86 -7.31 7.05
C THR A 93 -20.55 -6.37 8.21
N TYR A 94 -19.44 -5.63 8.13
CA TYR A 94 -19.01 -4.66 9.13
C TYR A 94 -19.21 -3.24 8.61
N GLY A 95 -20.25 -2.57 9.09
CA GLY A 95 -20.53 -1.18 8.74
C GLY A 95 -19.39 -0.26 9.20
N HIS A 96 -18.86 0.55 8.29
CA HIS A 96 -17.85 1.55 8.60
C HIS A 96 -17.97 2.74 7.65
N THR A 97 -18.03 3.95 8.19
CA THR A 97 -18.14 5.19 7.40
C THR A 97 -16.77 5.72 7.00
N GLY A 98 -16.73 6.62 6.01
CA GLY A 98 -15.49 7.31 5.63
C GLY A 98 -14.42 6.40 5.04
N GLN A 99 -14.84 5.30 4.41
CA GLN A 99 -13.94 4.40 3.69
C GLN A 99 -13.41 5.09 2.44
N MET A 100 -12.08 5.11 2.29
CA MET A 100 -11.38 5.76 1.19
C MET A 100 -10.24 4.87 0.74
N ALA A 101 -10.01 4.80 -0.57
CA ALA A 101 -8.78 4.24 -1.11
C ALA A 101 -7.68 5.32 -1.08
N SER A 102 -7.17 5.61 0.12
CA SER A 102 -6.18 6.68 0.35
C SER A 102 -4.78 6.12 0.51
N TRP A 103 -3.78 6.90 0.13
CA TRP A 103 -2.38 6.48 0.12
C TRP A 103 -1.46 7.58 0.67
N GLN A 104 -0.50 7.17 1.47
CA GLN A 104 0.70 7.92 1.77
C GLN A 104 1.86 7.35 0.95
N MET A 105 2.40 8.13 0.03
CA MET A 105 3.46 7.70 -0.88
C MET A 105 4.71 8.57 -0.73
N ARG A 106 5.88 7.97 -1.01
CA ARG A 106 7.16 8.68 -1.09
C ARG A 106 7.93 8.19 -2.31
N GLY A 107 8.74 9.09 -2.88
CA GLY A 107 9.58 8.76 -4.02
C GLY A 107 10.69 9.78 -4.24
N ALA A 108 11.60 9.44 -5.14
CA ALA A 108 12.68 10.31 -5.59
C ALA A 108 12.35 10.84 -6.99
N LEU A 109 12.59 12.13 -7.21
CA LEU A 109 12.38 12.75 -8.52
C LEU A 109 13.41 12.24 -9.53
N TYR A 110 12.97 12.08 -10.77
CA TYR A 110 13.84 11.95 -11.92
C TYR A 110 13.44 12.98 -12.97
N TYR A 111 14.43 13.43 -13.74
CA TYR A 111 14.29 14.47 -14.76
C TYR A 111 15.04 14.06 -16.03
#